data_AF-A0AAN6J9C5-F1
#
_entry.id   AF-A0AAN6J9C5-F1
#
_cell.length_a   1.000
_cell.length_b   1.000
_cell.length_c   1.000
_cell.angle_alpha   90.00
_cell.angle_beta   90.00
_cell.angle_gamma   90.00
#
_symmetry.space_group_name_H-M   'P 1'
#
loop_
_entity.id
_entity.type
_entity.pdbx_description
1 polymer ?
#
loop_
_entity_poly.entity_id
_entity_poly.type
_entity_poly.pdbx_seq_one_letter_code
_entity_poly.pdbx_strand_id
1 'polypeptide(L)'
;MAPECSLNSLTYRPHGKPCRRVTPSRAYVAFSNLSSIGISLSIRQAQKSHAYSMATPRKSILAATLGRYATPADNAAMGVDSKQIMAEVRKFLADATEAGFDVEPLEINPQDLDDSLAWTKAQLQSKEWDGFVISFQIRSPATYTAVFETLVNTSREVAPSTKIMFVSNATDLMNTLSRNFST
;
A
#
# COMPACT_ATOMS: atom_id res chain seq x y z
N MET A 1 -26.31 -29.28 30.96
CA MET A 1 -25.13 -28.96 30.14
C MET A 1 -25.17 -27.48 29.83
N ALA A 2 -24.08 -26.77 30.13
CA ALA A 2 -23.97 -25.31 30.01
C ALA A 2 -24.01 -24.87 28.53
N PRO A 3 -24.54 -23.67 28.22
CA PRO A 3 -24.63 -23.17 26.85
C PRO A 3 -23.28 -22.62 26.36
N GLU A 4 -22.93 -22.95 25.11
CA GLU A 4 -21.82 -22.35 24.39
C GLU A 4 -22.16 -20.91 23.99
N CYS A 5 -21.35 -19.94 24.42
CA CYS A 5 -21.45 -18.54 24.00
C CYS A 5 -20.81 -18.36 22.60
N SER A 6 -21.65 -18.07 21.61
CA SER A 6 -21.27 -17.58 20.30
C SER A 6 -20.91 -16.09 20.35
N LEU A 7 -19.77 -15.70 19.78
CA LEU A 7 -19.30 -14.32 19.66
C LEU A 7 -19.91 -13.65 18.42
N ASN A 8 -21.16 -13.18 18.55
CA ASN A 8 -21.73 -12.12 17.73
C ASN A 8 -22.78 -11.38 18.55
N SER A 9 -22.85 -10.05 18.37
CA SER A 9 -23.83 -9.09 18.91
C SER A 9 -23.44 -8.28 20.16
N LEU A 10 -23.43 -6.96 19.94
CA LEU A 10 -23.61 -5.90 20.92
C LEU A 10 -24.96 -6.08 21.63
N THR A 11 -24.98 -6.05 22.96
CA THR A 11 -25.94 -5.29 23.79
C THR A 11 -25.59 -5.40 25.27
N TYR A 12 -25.80 -4.30 25.96
CA TYR A 12 -25.43 -4.01 27.34
C TYR A 12 -26.34 -4.75 28.35
N ARG A 13 -25.77 -5.38 29.40
CA ARG A 13 -26.47 -5.60 30.68
C ARG A 13 -25.53 -5.46 31.89
N PRO A 14 -26.08 -5.02 33.05
CA PRO A 14 -25.32 -4.45 34.16
C PRO A 14 -25.00 -5.47 35.26
N HIS A 15 -23.99 -5.14 36.08
CA HIS A 15 -23.55 -5.77 37.32
C HIS A 15 -22.91 -7.17 37.26
N GLY A 16 -21.63 -7.25 37.63
CA GLY A 16 -21.12 -8.40 38.40
C GLY A 16 -19.85 -9.10 37.91
N LYS A 17 -18.68 -8.55 38.31
CA LYS A 17 -17.38 -9.20 38.58
C LYS A 17 -16.58 -9.84 37.41
N PRO A 18 -15.22 -9.73 37.44
CA PRO A 18 -14.35 -10.08 36.31
C PRO A 18 -14.08 -11.60 36.19
N CYS A 19 -14.14 -12.13 34.96
CA CYS A 19 -13.67 -13.47 34.63
C CYS A 19 -12.13 -13.56 34.65
N ARG A 20 -11.58 -14.44 35.50
CA ARG A 20 -10.15 -14.78 35.56
C ARG A 20 -9.76 -15.70 34.40
N ARG A 21 -8.59 -15.43 33.80
CA ARG A 21 -7.89 -16.33 32.88
C ARG A 21 -7.50 -17.64 33.57
N VAL A 22 -7.72 -18.76 32.91
CA VAL A 22 -7.10 -20.05 33.23
C VAL A 22 -6.48 -20.61 31.94
N THR A 23 -5.15 -20.65 31.90
CA THR A 23 -4.35 -21.41 30.94
C THR A 23 -4.28 -22.88 31.35
N PRO A 24 -4.29 -23.84 30.41
CA PRO A 24 -3.78 -25.18 30.68
C PRO A 24 -2.39 -25.41 30.08
N SER A 25 -1.61 -26.15 30.87
CA SER A 25 -0.21 -26.51 30.75
C SER A 25 0.16 -27.49 29.64
N ARG A 26 1.45 -27.42 29.30
CA ARG A 26 2.33 -28.48 28.78
C ARG A 26 1.91 -29.90 29.17
N ALA A 27 1.93 -30.80 28.19
CA ALA A 27 2.27 -32.20 28.40
C ALA A 27 3.23 -32.66 27.28
N TYR A 28 4.29 -33.32 27.72
CA TYR A 28 5.47 -33.79 26.99
C TYR A 28 5.39 -35.32 27.04
N VAL A 29 5.38 -36.04 25.92
CA VAL A 29 5.78 -37.45 25.90
C VAL A 29 6.46 -37.77 24.55
N ALA A 30 7.70 -38.23 24.67
CA ALA A 30 8.52 -38.76 23.61
C ALA A 30 8.16 -40.22 23.30
N PHE A 31 8.33 -40.65 22.05
CA PHE A 31 8.63 -42.05 21.74
C PHE A 31 9.73 -42.11 20.68
N SER A 32 10.77 -42.84 21.05
CA SER A 32 11.98 -43.12 20.29
C SER A 32 11.93 -44.50 19.64
N ASN A 33 12.61 -44.59 18.50
CA ASN A 33 13.29 -45.74 17.89
C ASN A 33 12.48 -46.95 17.39
N LEU A 34 12.66 -47.25 16.10
CA LEU A 34 13.27 -48.50 15.65
C LEU A 34 13.76 -48.38 14.19
N SER A 35 14.95 -48.91 13.99
CA SER A 35 15.82 -48.83 12.83
C SER A 35 15.59 -49.95 11.81
N SER A 36 16.15 -49.70 10.61
CA SER A 36 16.67 -50.69 9.64
C SER A 36 15.73 -51.13 8.52
N ILE A 37 15.96 -50.62 7.31
CA ILE A 37 16.24 -51.40 6.09
C ILE A 37 17.07 -50.49 5.17
N GLY A 38 18.22 -51.00 4.75
CA GLY A 38 19.20 -50.28 3.95
C GLY A 38 18.79 -50.15 2.48
N ILE A 39 19.00 -48.95 1.93
CA ILE A 39 19.22 -48.75 0.50
C ILE A 39 20.36 -47.71 0.39
N SER A 40 21.55 -48.21 0.08
CA SER A 40 22.69 -47.40 -0.33
C SER A 40 22.43 -46.92 -1.76
N LEU A 41 21.83 -45.74 -1.91
CA LEU A 41 21.85 -45.00 -3.17
C LEU A 41 22.74 -43.76 -3.01
N SER A 42 23.79 -43.72 -3.83
CA SER A 42 24.66 -42.57 -4.04
C SER A 42 23.85 -41.35 -4.47
N ILE A 43 23.46 -40.51 -3.52
CA ILE A 43 22.94 -39.16 -3.82
C ILE A 43 24.17 -38.28 -3.95
N ARG A 44 24.65 -38.15 -5.20
CA ARG A 44 25.54 -37.06 -5.60
C ARG A 44 24.96 -35.75 -5.08
N GLN A 45 25.80 -35.00 -4.37
CA GLN A 45 25.64 -33.57 -4.13
C GLN A 45 25.17 -32.87 -5.41
N ALA A 46 23.87 -32.60 -5.48
CA ALA A 46 23.34 -31.48 -6.24
C ALA A 46 23.14 -30.36 -5.24
N GLN A 47 24.23 -29.70 -4.85
CA GLN A 47 24.15 -28.32 -4.38
C GLN A 47 23.66 -27.47 -5.56
N LYS A 48 22.36 -27.50 -5.82
CA LYS A 48 21.69 -26.40 -6.51
C LYS A 48 21.77 -25.24 -5.53
N SER A 49 22.76 -24.38 -5.80
CA SER A 49 22.78 -22.99 -5.39
C SER A 49 21.35 -22.43 -5.46
N HIS A 50 20.70 -22.38 -4.29
CA HIS A 50 19.59 -21.49 -4.09
C HIS A 50 20.19 -20.09 -4.10
N ALA A 51 20.35 -19.54 -5.29
CA ALA A 51 20.36 -18.09 -5.45
C ALA A 51 18.99 -17.64 -4.93
N TYR A 52 18.93 -17.37 -3.62
CA TYR A 52 17.88 -16.55 -3.06
C TYR A 52 18.07 -15.19 -3.72
N SER A 53 17.38 -14.99 -4.85
CA SER A 53 17.22 -13.68 -5.43
C SER A 53 16.56 -12.86 -4.33
N MET A 54 17.33 -12.05 -3.61
CA MET A 54 16.77 -10.99 -2.80
C MET A 54 16.17 -10.01 -3.78
N ALA A 55 14.95 -10.31 -4.24
CA ALA A 55 14.11 -9.32 -4.87
C ALA A 55 14.07 -8.15 -3.90
N THR A 56 14.66 -7.02 -4.30
CA THR A 56 14.63 -5.81 -3.49
C THR A 56 13.17 -5.56 -3.10
N PRO A 57 12.86 -5.35 -1.80
CA PRO A 57 11.49 -5.08 -1.38
C PRO A 57 10.92 -3.93 -2.20
N ARG A 58 9.78 -4.17 -2.84
CA ARG A 58 9.12 -3.14 -3.66
C ARG A 58 8.70 -1.97 -2.78
N LYS A 59 8.74 -0.78 -3.35
CA LYS A 59 8.37 0.46 -2.69
C LYS A 59 6.89 0.74 -2.89
N SER A 60 6.18 0.94 -1.79
CA SER A 60 4.76 1.25 -1.77
C SER A 60 4.53 2.75 -1.96
N ILE A 61 3.81 3.11 -3.01
CA ILE A 61 3.59 4.51 -3.40
C ILE A 61 2.09 4.79 -3.49
N LEU A 62 1.62 5.78 -2.74
CA LEU A 62 0.27 6.33 -2.90
C LEU A 62 0.34 7.54 -3.83
N ALA A 63 -0.53 7.63 -4.84
CA ALA A 63 -0.49 8.68 -5.84
C ALA A 63 -1.81 9.47 -5.91
N ALA A 64 -1.81 10.69 -5.36
CA ALA A 64 -2.96 11.59 -5.45
C ALA A 64 -3.12 12.15 -6.88
N THR A 65 -4.31 11.93 -7.46
CA THR A 65 -4.68 12.30 -8.84
C THR A 65 -6.12 12.79 -8.89
N LEU A 66 -6.51 13.52 -9.95
CA LEU A 66 -7.94 13.82 -10.16
C LEU A 66 -8.69 12.58 -10.67
N GLY A 67 -8.01 11.68 -11.39
CA GLY A 67 -8.59 10.45 -11.92
C GLY A 67 -9.88 10.73 -12.70
N ARG A 68 -10.97 10.07 -12.33
CA ARG A 68 -12.30 10.29 -12.94
C ARG A 68 -12.87 11.70 -12.76
N TYR A 69 -12.36 12.50 -11.83
CA TYR A 69 -12.80 13.87 -11.59
C TYR A 69 -12.09 14.90 -12.47
N ALA A 70 -11.10 14.48 -13.27
CA ALA A 70 -10.43 15.35 -14.23
C ALA A 70 -11.41 15.82 -15.31
N THR A 71 -11.50 17.13 -15.51
CA THR A 71 -12.29 17.71 -16.60
C THR A 71 -11.54 17.61 -17.94
N PRO A 72 -12.22 17.74 -19.09
CA PRO A 72 -11.55 17.85 -20.38
C PRO A 72 -10.53 18.99 -20.44
N ALA A 73 -10.77 20.09 -19.72
CA ALA A 73 -9.86 21.22 -19.63
C ALA A 73 -8.58 20.86 -18.85
N ASP A 74 -8.71 20.11 -17.76
CA ASP A 74 -7.56 19.61 -16.98
C ASP A 74 -6.68 18.70 -17.83
N ASN A 75 -7.30 17.79 -18.60
CA ASN A 75 -6.59 16.88 -19.50
C ASN A 75 -5.87 17.63 -20.64
N ALA A 76 -6.56 18.61 -21.25
CA ALA A 76 -5.98 19.44 -22.29
C ALA A 76 -4.80 20.29 -21.78
N ALA A 77 -4.89 20.83 -20.56
CA ALA A 77 -3.82 21.61 -19.95
C ALA A 77 -2.54 20.80 -19.70
N MET A 78 -2.65 19.47 -19.61
CA MET A 78 -1.50 18.56 -19.52
C MET A 78 -0.98 18.07 -20.87
N GLY A 79 -1.64 18.42 -21.97
CA GLY A 79 -1.31 17.89 -23.30
C GLY A 79 -1.63 16.40 -23.46
N VAL A 80 -2.54 15.85 -22.65
CA VAL A 80 -2.91 14.42 -22.71
C VAL A 80 -4.17 14.25 -23.54
N ASP A 81 -4.10 13.39 -24.57
CA ASP A 81 -5.29 12.99 -25.33
C ASP A 81 -6.21 12.16 -24.42
N SER A 82 -7.41 12.67 -24.17
CA SER A 82 -8.41 12.01 -23.32
C SER A 82 -8.76 10.58 -23.77
N LYS A 83 -8.56 10.26 -25.05
CA LYS A 83 -8.75 8.91 -25.59
C LYS A 83 -7.63 7.93 -25.22
N GLN A 84 -6.45 8.44 -24.83
CA GLN A 84 -5.25 7.65 -24.57
C GLN A 84 -4.88 7.57 -23.09
N ILE A 85 -5.46 8.43 -22.23
CA ILE A 85 -5.19 8.49 -20.77
C ILE A 85 -5.12 7.10 -20.13
N MET A 86 -6.13 6.25 -20.35
CA MET A 86 -6.18 4.94 -19.69
C MET A 86 -5.10 3.97 -20.18
N ALA A 87 -4.71 4.04 -21.46
CA ALA A 87 -3.64 3.23 -21.99
C ALA A 87 -2.28 3.69 -21.44
N GLU A 88 -2.08 5.00 -21.37
CA GLU A 88 -0.88 5.61 -20.78
C GLU A 88 -0.76 5.26 -19.29
N VAL A 89 -1.82 5.45 -18.48
CA VAL A 89 -1.83 5.10 -17.06
C VAL A 89 -1.48 3.62 -16.85
N ARG A 90 -2.07 2.71 -17.64
CA ARG A 90 -1.74 1.27 -17.53
C ARG A 90 -0.28 0.98 -17.85
N LYS A 91 0.26 1.59 -18.90
CA LYS A 91 1.67 1.46 -19.25
C LYS A 91 2.56 1.97 -18.12
N PHE A 92 2.26 3.15 -17.57
CA PHE A 92 3.02 3.71 -16.46
C PHE A 92 3.01 2.83 -15.20
N LEU A 93 1.86 2.25 -14.84
CA LEU A 93 1.78 1.35 -13.69
C LEU A 93 2.58 0.06 -13.93
N ALA A 94 2.61 -0.46 -15.16
CA ALA A 94 3.43 -1.61 -15.52
C ALA A 94 4.93 -1.27 -15.42
N ASP A 95 5.36 -0.15 -16.00
CA ASP A 95 6.75 0.33 -15.95
C ASP A 95 7.21 0.55 -14.49
N ALA A 96 6.33 1.12 -13.65
CA ALA A 96 6.60 1.31 -12.22
C ALA A 96 6.75 -0.03 -11.49
N THR A 97 5.88 -1.00 -11.78
CA THR A 97 5.92 -2.34 -11.19
C THR A 97 7.21 -3.07 -11.55
N GLU A 98 7.63 -2.98 -12.82
CA GLU A 98 8.89 -3.56 -13.31
C GLU A 98 10.11 -2.91 -12.63
N ALA A 99 10.05 -1.61 -12.37
CA ALA A 99 11.07 -0.87 -11.63
C ALA A 99 11.03 -1.07 -10.10
N GLY A 100 10.13 -1.92 -9.59
CA GLY A 100 10.05 -2.24 -8.16
C GLY A 100 9.20 -1.27 -7.33
N PHE A 101 8.26 -0.56 -7.95
CA PHE A 101 7.30 0.32 -7.28
C PHE A 101 5.89 -0.23 -7.41
N ASP A 102 5.21 -0.40 -6.28
CA ASP A 102 3.78 -0.70 -6.24
C ASP A 102 3.03 0.63 -6.06
N VAL A 103 2.48 1.15 -7.15
CA VAL A 103 1.79 2.46 -7.18
C VAL A 103 0.27 2.26 -7.08
N GLU A 104 -0.34 2.87 -6.07
CA GLU A 104 -1.78 2.86 -5.84
C GLU A 104 -2.35 4.27 -6.08
N PRO A 105 -3.29 4.44 -7.03
CA PRO A 105 -3.93 5.72 -7.27
C PRO A 105 -4.93 6.07 -6.17
N LEU A 106 -4.90 7.34 -5.75
CA LEU A 106 -5.86 7.97 -4.85
C LEU A 106 -6.54 9.11 -5.61
N GLU A 107 -7.80 8.92 -5.96
CA GLU A 107 -8.57 9.94 -6.67
C GLU A 107 -9.08 11.01 -5.70
N ILE A 108 -8.83 12.28 -6.03
CA ILE A 108 -9.22 13.45 -5.26
C ILE A 108 -10.36 14.14 -6.00
N ASN A 109 -11.50 14.29 -5.34
CA ASN A 109 -12.62 15.06 -5.83
C ASN A 109 -12.49 16.51 -5.37
N PRO A 110 -12.16 17.47 -6.26
CA PRO A 110 -12.05 18.87 -5.86
C PRO A 110 -13.40 19.50 -5.49
N GLN A 111 -14.53 18.88 -5.87
CA GLN A 111 -15.88 19.35 -5.52
C GLN A 111 -16.36 18.82 -4.15
N ASP A 112 -15.68 17.82 -3.60
CA ASP A 112 -15.94 17.26 -2.27
C ASP A 112 -14.59 16.95 -1.60
N LEU A 113 -13.91 18.05 -1.25
CA LEU A 113 -12.56 17.97 -0.71
C LEU A 113 -12.55 17.34 0.69
N ASP A 114 -13.58 17.58 1.50
CA ASP A 114 -13.64 17.05 2.86
C ASP A 114 -13.69 15.51 2.88
N ASP A 115 -14.54 14.90 2.03
CA ASP A 115 -14.58 13.44 1.88
C ASP A 115 -13.26 12.90 1.32
N SER A 116 -12.73 13.57 0.28
CA SER A 116 -11.44 13.20 -0.32
C SER A 116 -10.29 13.25 0.70
N LEU A 117 -10.28 14.23 1.60
CA LEU A 117 -9.28 14.37 2.65
C LEU A 117 -9.46 13.33 3.76
N ALA A 118 -10.70 13.04 4.18
CA ALA A 118 -10.98 11.96 5.12
C ALA A 118 -10.47 10.63 4.58
N TRP A 119 -10.72 10.35 3.30
CA TRP A 119 -10.19 9.18 2.62
C TRP A 119 -8.68 9.20 2.48
N THR A 120 -8.08 10.34 2.13
CA THR A 120 -6.62 10.51 2.06
C THR A 120 -5.96 10.15 3.40
N LYS A 121 -6.52 10.64 4.51
CA LYS A 121 -6.04 10.33 5.86
C LYS A 121 -6.12 8.83 6.15
N ALA A 122 -7.28 8.21 5.87
CA ALA A 122 -7.48 6.78 6.06
C ALA A 122 -6.48 5.94 5.25
N GLN A 123 -6.21 6.31 4.00
CA GLN A 123 -5.25 5.61 3.15
C GLN A 123 -3.81 5.76 3.64
N LEU A 124 -3.38 6.97 3.97
CA LEU A 124 -2.04 7.22 4.51
C LEU A 124 -1.79 6.52 5.85
N GLN A 125 -2.84 6.27 6.64
CA GLN A 125 -2.75 5.57 7.92
C GLN A 125 -2.95 4.04 7.81
N SER A 126 -3.37 3.54 6.65
CA SER A 126 -3.70 2.11 6.47
C SER A 126 -2.47 1.19 6.52
N LYS A 127 -1.29 1.72 6.17
CA LYS A 127 0.01 1.03 6.20
C LYS A 127 1.14 2.06 6.17
N GLU A 128 2.37 1.61 6.38
CA GLU A 128 3.54 2.45 6.16
C GLU A 128 3.83 2.57 4.67
N TRP A 129 3.58 3.76 4.11
CA TRP A 129 3.91 4.08 2.73
C TRP A 129 5.34 4.58 2.62
N ASP A 130 6.09 4.07 1.65
CA ASP A 130 7.41 4.62 1.31
C ASP A 130 7.27 6.03 0.71
N GLY A 131 6.23 6.25 -0.09
CA GLY A 131 6.03 7.49 -0.83
C GLY A 131 4.58 7.93 -0.98
N PHE A 132 4.37 9.24 -0.98
CA PHE A 132 3.12 9.89 -1.37
C PHE A 132 3.41 10.91 -2.48
N VAL A 133 2.96 10.58 -3.70
CA VAL A 133 3.12 11.42 -4.87
C VAL A 133 1.87 12.28 -5.05
N ILE A 134 2.04 13.60 -5.13
CA ILE A 134 0.98 14.49 -5.61
C ILE A 134 1.22 14.77 -7.09
N SER A 135 0.28 14.32 -7.93
CA SER A 135 0.40 14.39 -9.38
C SER A 135 0.39 15.81 -9.93
N PHE A 136 0.88 15.96 -11.15
CA PHE A 136 0.91 17.24 -11.86
C PHE A 136 -0.48 17.85 -12.06
N GLN A 137 -1.52 17.02 -12.19
CA GLN A 137 -2.93 17.44 -12.31
C GLN A 137 -3.38 18.33 -11.16
N ILE A 138 -2.94 18.02 -9.95
CA ILE A 138 -3.31 18.75 -8.74
C ILE A 138 -2.31 19.88 -8.46
N ARG A 139 -1.03 19.64 -8.70
CA ARG A 139 0.04 20.60 -8.37
C ARG A 139 0.12 21.81 -9.31
N SER A 140 -0.15 21.61 -10.60
CA SER A 140 0.16 22.60 -11.63
C SER A 140 -0.90 23.70 -11.78
N PRO A 141 -2.21 23.39 -11.88
CA PRO A 141 -3.22 24.42 -12.11
C PRO A 141 -3.44 25.27 -10.85
N ALA A 142 -3.46 26.60 -11.01
CA ALA A 142 -3.73 27.53 -9.90
C ALA A 142 -5.09 27.26 -9.22
N THR A 143 -6.06 26.73 -9.97
CA THR A 143 -7.39 26.34 -9.46
C THR A 143 -7.30 25.29 -8.33
N TYR A 144 -6.25 24.47 -8.30
CA TYR A 144 -6.08 23.39 -7.32
C TYR A 144 -5.01 23.68 -6.27
N THR A 145 -4.49 24.91 -6.19
CA THR A 145 -3.47 25.28 -5.19
C THR A 145 -3.91 24.97 -3.76
N ALA A 146 -5.15 25.30 -3.37
CA ALA A 146 -5.66 24.99 -2.04
C ALA A 146 -5.75 23.47 -1.78
N VAL A 147 -6.14 22.68 -2.79
CA VAL A 147 -6.17 21.21 -2.71
C VAL A 147 -4.76 20.67 -2.51
N PHE A 148 -3.81 21.14 -3.31
CA PHE A 148 -2.40 20.77 -3.22
C PHE A 148 -1.82 21.04 -1.82
N GLU A 149 -1.97 22.26 -1.31
CA GLU A 149 -1.46 22.65 0.00
C GLU A 149 -2.08 21.82 1.12
N THR A 150 -3.38 21.54 1.03
CA THR A 150 -4.09 20.75 2.04
C THR A 150 -3.63 19.29 2.05
N LEU A 151 -3.35 18.69 0.89
CA LEU A 151 -2.78 17.33 0.79
C LEU A 151 -1.36 17.27 1.37
N VAL A 152 -0.53 18.28 1.12
CA VAL A 152 0.82 18.37 1.71
C VAL A 152 0.73 18.44 3.23
N ASN A 153 -0.09 19.34 3.76
CA ASN A 153 -0.24 19.51 5.21
C ASN A 153 -0.81 18.25 5.87
N THR A 154 -1.88 17.69 5.29
CA THR A 154 -2.50 16.45 5.78
C THR A 154 -1.50 15.31 5.82
N SER A 155 -0.73 15.10 4.76
CA SER A 155 0.25 14.00 4.71
C SER A 155 1.43 14.20 5.66
N ARG A 156 1.83 15.44 5.97
CA ARG A 156 2.81 15.72 7.04
C ARG A 156 2.24 15.47 8.44
N GLU A 157 0.96 15.74 8.65
CA GLU A 157 0.28 15.51 9.92
C GLU A 157 0.11 14.01 10.22
N VAL A 158 -0.43 13.24 9.27
CA VAL A 158 -0.86 11.86 9.55
C VAL A 158 0.18 10.79 9.20
N ALA A 159 1.12 11.09 8.29
CA ALA A 159 2.15 10.16 7.83
C ALA A 159 3.50 10.88 7.64
N PRO A 160 4.08 11.44 8.73
CA PRO A 160 5.29 12.28 8.65
C PRO A 160 6.50 11.54 8.06
N SER A 161 6.60 10.23 8.25
CA SER A 161 7.69 9.38 7.75
C SER A 161 7.60 9.07 6.26
N THR A 162 6.42 9.17 5.64
CA THR A 162 6.24 8.93 4.21
C THR A 162 6.92 10.02 3.39
N LYS A 163 7.61 9.68 2.30
CA LYS A 163 8.26 10.69 1.47
C LYS A 163 7.24 11.40 0.57
N ILE A 164 7.05 12.71 0.73
CA ILE A 164 6.25 13.50 -0.23
C ILE A 164 7.06 13.73 -1.50
N MET A 165 6.43 13.50 -2.64
CA MET A 165 7.02 13.74 -3.95
C MET A 165 6.06 14.51 -4.84
N PHE A 166 6.64 15.28 -5.75
CA PHE A 166 5.91 16.10 -6.69
C PHE A 166 6.37 15.80 -8.10
N VAL A 167 5.44 15.45 -8.97
CA VAL A 167 5.75 15.21 -10.38
C VAL A 167 5.94 16.55 -11.10
N SER A 168 6.90 16.63 -12.01
CA SER A 168 7.23 17.88 -12.71
C SER A 168 6.35 18.16 -13.94
N ASN A 169 5.80 17.10 -14.55
CA ASN A 169 4.87 17.15 -15.68
C ASN A 169 4.05 15.85 -15.73
N ALA A 170 3.17 15.69 -16.72
CA ALA A 170 2.28 14.52 -16.81
C ALA A 170 3.00 13.17 -17.00
N THR A 171 4.23 13.15 -17.54
CA THR A 171 4.97 11.92 -17.89
C THR A 171 6.17 11.65 -16.97
N ASP A 172 6.44 12.51 -16.00
CA ASP A 172 7.67 12.51 -15.17
C ASP A 172 7.57 11.63 -13.89
N LEU A 173 6.54 10.78 -13.76
CA LEU A 173 6.37 9.96 -12.54
C LEU A 173 7.56 9.04 -12.30
N MET A 174 8.02 8.32 -13.32
CA MET A 174 9.15 7.39 -13.17
C MET A 174 10.44 8.08 -12.76
N ASN A 175 10.79 9.19 -13.40
CA ASN A 175 11.94 10.00 -12.99
C ASN A 175 11.78 10.52 -11.56
N THR A 176 10.56 10.89 -11.17
CA THR A 176 10.24 11.33 -9.81
C THR A 176 10.44 10.20 -8.80
N LEU A 177 10.02 8.97 -9.10
CA LEU A 177 10.24 7.81 -8.24
C LEU A 177 11.73 7.48 -8.15
N SER A 178 12.40 7.34 -9.30
CA SER A 178 13.83 7.03 -9.36
C SER A 178 14.65 8.05 -8.59
N ARG A 179 14.52 9.37 -8.82
CA ARG A 179 15.34 10.37 -8.11
C ARG A 179 15.16 10.39 -6.59
N ASN A 180 14.04 9.87 -6.09
CA ASN A 180 13.71 9.88 -4.67
C ASN A 180 14.08 8.58 -3.94
N PHE A 181 14.20 7.48 -4.66
CA PHE A 181 14.47 6.15 -4.11
C PHE A 181 15.69 5.45 -4.71
N SER A 182 16.39 6.08 -5.66
CA SER A 182 17.72 5.61 -6.08
C SER A 182 18.65 5.65 -4.88
N THR A 183 19.13 4.46 -4.49
CA THR A 183 20.27 4.26 -3.60
C THR A 183 21.57 4.28 -4.39
#